data_AF-A0A7J9MFU6-F1
#
_entry.id   AF-A0A7J9MFU6-F1
#
_cell.length_a   1.000
_cell.length_b   1.000
_cell.length_c   1.000
_cell.angle_alpha   90.00
_cell.angle_beta   90.00
_cell.angle_gamma   90.00
#
_symmetry.space_group_name_H-M   'P 1'
#
loop_
_entity.id
_entity.type
_entity.pdbx_description
1 polymer ?
#
loop_
_entity_poly.entity_id
_entity_poly.type
_entity_poly.pdbx_seq_one_letter_code
_entity_poly.pdbx_strand_id
1 'polypeptide(L)'
;CYLQIKVLVAAAVAFKGVGGILFIFGSTIGAYLLALQQVIVTPILYDFYNYDTEKKEFGLLFSKFSQNLALLGALLFFIGMKNSIPRRQLKKKAPKTKTV
;
A
#
# COMPACT_ATOMS: atom_id res chain seq x y z
N CYS A 1 17.88 22.57 10.69
CA CYS A 1 17.84 21.20 10.13
C CYS A 1 16.81 20.29 10.82
N TYR A 2 16.84 20.14 12.16
CA TYR A 2 15.94 19.24 12.91
C TYR A 2 14.44 19.51 12.74
N LEU A 3 14.04 20.79 12.64
CA LEU A 3 12.63 21.18 12.44
C LEU A 3 12.05 20.65 11.12
N GLN A 4 12.86 20.68 10.04
CA GLN A 4 12.44 20.20 8.71
C GLN A 4 12.23 18.69 8.68
N ILE A 5 13.09 17.94 9.37
CA ILE A 5 12.98 16.48 9.46
C ILE A 5 11.72 16.10 10.25
N LYS A 6 11.42 16.80 11.35
CA LYS A 6 10.18 16.59 12.11
C LYS A 6 8.93 16.87 11.28
N VAL A 7 8.91 17.96 10.53
CA VAL A 7 7.78 18.30 9.63
C VAL A 7 7.64 17.26 8.53
N LEU A 8 8.74 16.80 7.94
CA LEU A 8 8.74 15.74 6.92
C LEU A 8 8.18 14.42 7.47
N VAL A 9 8.61 14.01 8.66
CA VAL A 9 8.12 12.78 9.32
C VAL A 9 6.64 12.93 9.69
N ALA A 10 6.23 14.08 10.24
CA ALA A 10 4.83 14.34 10.56
C ALA A 10 3.94 14.33 9.32
N ALA A 11 4.39 14.95 8.22
CA ALA A 11 3.71 14.92 6.94
C ALA A 11 3.62 13.50 6.38
N ALA A 12 4.70 12.71 6.45
CA ALA A 12 4.71 11.31 6.02
C ALA A 12 3.73 10.44 6.82
N VAL A 13 3.63 10.66 8.13
CA VAL A 13 2.67 9.96 9.00
C VAL A 13 1.24 10.36 8.66
N ALA A 14 0.97 11.67 8.52
CA ALA A 14 -0.35 12.18 8.14
C ALA A 14 -0.76 11.63 6.77
N PHE A 15 0.15 11.62 5.79
CA PHE A 15 -0.08 11.09 4.45
C PHE A 15 -0.39 9.59 4.46
N LYS A 16 0.31 8.81 5.30
CA LYS A 16 0.02 7.39 5.51
C LYS A 16 -1.37 7.20 6.15
N GLY A 17 -1.75 8.06 7.09
CA GLY A 17 -3.09 8.07 7.68
C GLY A 17 -4.18 8.36 6.65
N VAL A 18 -4.00 9.41 5.84
CA VAL A 18 -4.93 9.78 4.75
C VAL A 18 -5.05 8.65 3.73
N GLY A 19 -3.93 8.09 3.27
CA GLY A 19 -3.92 6.93 2.38
C GLY A 19 -4.67 5.73 2.96
N GLY A 20 -4.51 5.46 4.26
CA GLY A 20 -5.21 4.41 5.01
C GLY A 20 -6.72 4.61 5.03
N ILE A 21 -7.17 5.83 5.31
CA ILE A 21 -8.59 6.18 5.32
C ILE A 21 -9.18 6.01 3.92
N LEU A 22 -8.53 6.56 2.87
CA LEU A 22 -9.00 6.40 1.49
C LEU A 22 -9.06 4.92 1.06
N PHE A 23 -8.13 4.10 1.53
CA PHE A 23 -8.12 2.66 1.27
C PHE A 23 -9.35 1.95 1.87
N ILE A 24 -9.74 2.28 3.11
CA ILE A 24 -10.93 1.69 3.77
C ILE A 24 -12.22 2.02 3.02
N PHE A 25 -12.33 3.22 2.45
CA PHE A 25 -13.45 3.60 1.57
C PHE A 25 -13.46 2.86 0.22
N GLY A 26 -12.50 1.96 0.00
CA GLY A 26 -12.39 1.16 -1.21
C GLY A 26 -11.86 1.94 -2.40
N SER A 27 -11.18 3.07 -2.18
CA SER A 27 -10.55 3.84 -3.26
C SER A 27 -9.26 3.16 -3.71
N THR A 28 -9.16 2.84 -5.00
CA THR A 28 -7.91 2.37 -5.62
C THR A 28 -6.81 3.42 -5.53
N ILE A 29 -7.16 4.72 -5.52
CA ILE A 29 -6.21 5.83 -5.38
C ILE A 29 -5.51 5.76 -4.02
N GLY A 30 -6.24 5.47 -2.93
CA GLY A 30 -5.67 5.30 -1.60
C GLY A 30 -4.67 4.16 -1.52
N ALA A 31 -4.97 3.04 -2.20
CA ALA A 31 -4.06 1.89 -2.28
C ALA A 31 -2.74 2.24 -3.00
N TYR A 32 -2.81 2.95 -4.13
CA TYR A 32 -1.62 3.41 -4.85
C TYR A 32 -0.79 4.40 -4.00
N LEU A 33 -1.46 5.33 -3.32
CA LEU A 33 -0.83 6.33 -2.47
C LEU A 33 -0.05 5.69 -1.31
N LEU A 34 -0.64 4.68 -0.65
CA LEU A 34 -0.01 3.90 0.41
C LEU A 34 1.18 3.08 -0.10
N ALA A 35 1.03 2.43 -1.26
CA ALA A 35 2.09 1.62 -1.86
C ALA A 35 3.30 2.49 -2.22
N LEU A 36 3.08 3.66 -2.83
CA LEU A 36 4.14 4.61 -3.17
C LEU A 36 4.89 5.10 -1.92
N GLN A 37 4.15 5.47 -0.89
CA GLN A 37 4.73 5.88 0.40
C GLN A 37 5.58 4.77 1.01
N GLN A 38 5.11 3.51 0.97
CA GLN A 38 5.88 2.38 1.50
C GLN A 38 7.17 2.16 0.72
N VAL A 39 7.14 2.12 -0.61
CA VAL A 39 8.32 1.84 -1.45
C VAL A 39 9.41 2.89 -1.23
N ILE A 40 9.05 4.16 -1.04
CA ILE A 40 10.02 5.23 -0.79
C ILE A 40 10.59 5.16 0.62
N VAL A 41 9.75 4.87 1.62
CA VAL A 41 10.18 4.86 3.03
C VAL A 41 10.94 3.58 3.41
N THR A 42 10.61 2.43 2.82
CA THR A 42 11.26 1.14 3.16
C THR A 42 12.78 1.13 3.01
N PRO A 43 13.40 1.59 1.91
CA PRO A 43 14.86 1.60 1.80
C PRO A 43 15.51 2.67 2.69
N ILE A 44 14.82 3.77 2.99
CA ILE A 44 15.35 4.85 3.84
C ILE A 44 15.32 4.46 5.32
N LEU A 45 14.27 3.73 5.75
CA LEU A 45 14.01 3.44 7.15
C LEU A 45 14.65 2.12 7.62
N TYR A 46 14.83 1.17 6.71
CA TYR A 46 15.40 -0.14 7.04
C TYR A 46 16.84 -0.20 6.50
N ASP A 47 17.79 0.29 7.29
CA ASP A 47 19.24 0.20 7.01
C ASP A 47 19.81 -1.21 7.29
N PHE A 48 18.98 -2.26 7.11
CA PHE A 48 19.37 -3.64 7.43
C PHE A 48 20.51 -4.16 6.54
N TYR A 49 20.74 -3.53 5.38
CA TYR A 49 21.84 -3.88 4.48
C TYR A 49 23.22 -3.57 5.05
N ASN A 50 23.29 -2.67 6.04
CA ASN A 50 24.54 -2.19 6.63
C ASN A 50 24.94 -3.01 7.89
N TYR A 51 24.10 -3.94 8.32
CA TYR A 51 24.33 -4.78 9.50
C TYR A 51 24.58 -6.22 9.10
N ASP A 52 25.57 -6.85 9.74
CA ASP A 52 25.79 -8.29 9.65
C ASP A 52 24.55 -9.08 10.07
N THR A 53 24.28 -10.15 9.33
CA THR A 53 23.11 -11.04 9.52
C THR A 53 23.05 -11.69 10.91
N GLU A 54 24.16 -11.69 11.64
CA GLU A 54 24.30 -12.27 12.99
C GLU A 54 23.82 -11.33 14.11
N LYS A 55 23.59 -10.05 13.81
CA LYS A 55 23.11 -9.08 14.80
C LYS A 55 21.61 -9.21 15.01
N LYS A 56 21.19 -9.22 16.28
CA LYS A 56 19.76 -9.26 16.68
C LYS A 56 18.94 -8.12 16.06
N GLU A 57 19.59 -7.00 15.76
CA GLU A 57 18.98 -5.83 15.11
C GLU A 57 18.53 -6.12 13.68
N PHE A 58 19.28 -6.96 12.94
CA PHE A 58 18.92 -7.40 11.58
C PHE A 58 17.59 -8.14 11.59
N GLY A 59 17.41 -9.13 12.47
CA GLY A 59 16.17 -9.90 12.55
C GLY A 59 14.95 -9.04 12.88
N LEU A 60 15.11 -8.04 13.76
CA LEU A 60 14.05 -7.11 14.12
C LEU A 60 13.67 -6.18 12.95
N LEU A 61 14.67 -5.58 12.29
CA LEU A 61 14.49 -4.71 11.13
C LEU A 61 13.88 -5.48 9.96
N PHE A 62 14.38 -6.68 9.69
CA PHE A 62 13.91 -7.57 8.63
C PHE A 62 12.46 -8.03 8.85
N SER A 63 12.09 -8.37 10.09
CA SER A 63 10.70 -8.74 10.42
C SER A 63 9.75 -7.57 10.19
N LYS A 64 10.11 -6.36 10.63
CA LYS A 64 9.33 -5.14 10.36
C LYS A 64 9.28 -4.79 8.86
N PHE A 65 10.37 -4.99 8.13
CA PHE A 65 10.40 -4.83 6.68
C PHE A 65 9.44 -5.82 5.99
N SER A 66 9.52 -7.10 6.37
CA SER A 66 8.68 -8.16 5.83
C SER A 66 7.20 -7.94 6.10
N GLN A 67 6.84 -7.45 7.29
CA GLN A 67 5.46 -7.05 7.61
C GLN A 67 4.97 -5.91 6.71
N ASN A 68 5.80 -4.89 6.48
CA ASN A 68 5.45 -3.83 5.54
C ASN A 68 5.35 -4.37 4.11
N LEU A 69 6.21 -5.30 3.70
CA LEU A 69 6.16 -5.91 2.38
C LEU A 69 4.87 -6.74 2.19
N ALA A 70 4.44 -7.47 3.22
CA ALA A 70 3.17 -8.19 3.23
C ALA A 70 1.97 -7.24 3.10
N LEU A 71 1.99 -6.10 3.81
CA LEU A 71 0.97 -5.06 3.67
C LEU A 71 0.93 -4.51 2.24
N LEU A 72 2.10 -4.25 1.65
CA LEU A 72 2.22 -3.78 0.27
C LEU A 72 1.68 -4.83 -0.72
N GLY A 73 1.98 -6.10 -0.49
CA GLY A 73 1.43 -7.21 -1.28
C GLY A 73 -0.10 -7.26 -1.21
N ALA A 74 -0.69 -7.08 -0.03
CA ALA A 74 -2.15 -7.01 0.13
C ALA A 74 -2.77 -5.81 -0.61
N LEU A 75 -2.11 -4.64 -0.58
CA LEU A 75 -2.53 -3.46 -1.32
C LEU A 75 -2.49 -3.70 -2.84
N LEU A 76 -1.40 -4.29 -3.36
CA LEU A 76 -1.27 -4.65 -4.78
C LEU A 76 -2.32 -5.68 -5.21
N PHE A 77 -2.61 -6.67 -4.36
CA PHE A 77 -3.67 -7.64 -4.62
C PHE A 77 -5.04 -6.97 -4.72
N PHE A 78 -5.37 -6.06 -3.79
CA PHE A 78 -6.61 -5.29 -3.83
C PHE A 78 -6.74 -4.45 -5.11
N ILE A 79 -5.65 -3.79 -5.54
CA ILE A 79 -5.59 -3.05 -6.81
C ILE A 79 -5.83 -3.99 -7.99
N GLY A 80 -5.13 -5.14 -8.03
CA GLY A 80 -5.26 -6.14 -9.08
C GLY A 80 -6.68 -6.72 -9.17
N MET A 81 -7.34 -6.97 -8.04
CA MET A 81 -8.73 -7.40 -7.99
C MET A 81 -9.68 -6.33 -8.55
N LYS A 82 -9.53 -5.07 -8.14
CA LYS A 82 -10.37 -3.96 -8.62
C LYS A 82 -10.23 -3.71 -10.13
N ASN A 83 -9.04 -3.91 -10.70
CA ASN A 83 -8.80 -3.79 -12.14
C ASN A 83 -9.24 -5.03 -12.94
N SER A 84 -9.25 -6.21 -12.33
CA SER A 84 -9.64 -7.47 -12.98
C SER A 84 -11.13 -7.81 -12.85
N ILE A 85 -11.84 -7.28 -11.84
CA ILE A 85 -13.31 -7.32 -11.75
C ILE A 85 -13.83 -6.39 -12.85
N PRO A 86 -14.24 -6.93 -14.01
CA PRO A 86 -14.53 -6.09 -15.12
C PRO A 86 -15.91 -5.48 -14.87
N ARG A 87 -16.02 -4.19 -15.19
CA ARG A 87 -17.21 -3.52 -15.74
C ARG A 87 -18.16 -4.40 -16.60
N ARG A 88 -17.75 -5.60 -17.02
CA ARG A 88 -18.54 -6.64 -17.70
C ARG A 88 -19.80 -7.08 -16.95
N GLN A 89 -19.84 -7.10 -15.62
CA GLN A 89 -21.07 -7.51 -14.91
C GLN A 89 -22.18 -6.43 -14.98
N LEU A 90 -21.82 -5.16 -15.19
CA LEU A 90 -22.78 -4.07 -15.36
C LEU A 90 -23.41 -4.01 -16.77
N LYS A 91 -22.80 -4.64 -17.78
CA LYS A 91 -23.35 -4.72 -19.14
C LYS A 91 -24.19 -5.98 -19.44
N LYS A 92 -24.34 -6.91 -18.49
CA LYS A 92 -25.03 -8.20 -18.70
C LYS A 92 -26.50 -8.24 -18.24
N LYS A 93 -27.12 -7.09 -17.99
CA LYS A 93 -28.59 -6.99 -17.86
C LYS A 93 -29.19 -6.26 -19.07
N ALA A 94 -29.25 -6.97 -20.20
CA ALA A 94 -30.29 -6.73 -21.19
C ALA A 94 -30.98 -8.08 -21.41
N PRO A 95 -32.14 -8.33 -20.77
CA PRO A 95 -32.97 -9.46 -21.18
C PRO A 95 -33.48 -9.14 -22.58
N LYS A 96 -33.03 -9.89 -23.59
CA LYS A 96 -33.70 -9.92 -24.89
C LYS A 96 -35.10 -10.50 -24.65
N THR A 97 -36.11 -9.66 -24.64
CA THR A 97 -37.52 -10.07 -24.71
C THR A 97 -37.70 -10.92 -25.97
N LYS A 98 -38.18 -12.15 -25.80
CA LYS A 98 -38.60 -13.01 -26.91
C LYS A 98 -39.89 -12.43 -27.51
N THR A 99 -39.92 -12.25 -28.82
CA THR A 99 -41.11 -11.82 -29.59
C THR A 99 -42.15 -12.94 -29.58
N VAL A 100 -43.43 -12.58 -29.42
CA VAL A 100 -44.61 -13.45 -29.61
C VAL A 100 -44.90 -13.61 -31.09
#